data_AF-A0A933L503-F1
#
_entry.id   AF-A0A933L503-F1
#
_cell.length_a   1.000
_cell.length_b   1.000
_cell.length_c   1.000
_cell.angle_alpha   90.00
_cell.angle_beta   90.00
_cell.angle_gamma   90.00
#
_symmetry.space_group_name_H-M   'P 1'
#
loop_
_entity.id
_entity.type
_entity.pdbx_description
1 polymer ?
#
loop_
_entity_poly.entity_id
_entity_poly.type
_entity_poly.pdbx_seq_one_letter_code
_entity_poly.pdbx_strand_id
1 'polypeptide(L)'
;MRLTLIQTGEVPEALRPRFGAYAPMFETMFAEAGEHFAQNTVRIAEGEPFPDAAGLDAILITGSAAGVYDNHLSWMEPLRAFIRAAYAAK
;
A
#
# COMPACT_ATOMS: atom_id res chain seq x y z
N MET A 1 -0.14 -9.38 -14.65
CA MET A 1 0.69 -8.71 -13.64
C MET A 1 -0.13 -8.53 -12.37
N ARG A 2 0.45 -8.76 -11.19
CA ARG A 2 -0.21 -8.58 -9.90
C ARG A 2 0.28 -7.31 -9.20
N LEU A 3 -0.64 -6.42 -8.85
CA LEU A 3 -0.38 -5.22 -8.09
C LEU A 3 -0.52 -5.51 -6.59
N THR A 4 0.55 -5.29 -5.83
CA THR A 4 0.51 -5.40 -4.36
C THR A 4 0.36 -4.03 -3.74
N LEU A 5 -0.80 -3.78 -3.14
CA LEU A 5 -1.12 -2.55 -2.41
C LEU A 5 -0.66 -2.67 -0.96
N ILE A 6 0.42 -1.97 -0.60
CA ILE A 6 0.88 -1.82 0.77
C ILE A 6 0.12 -0.66 1.40
N GLN A 7 -0.84 -0.97 2.25
CA GLN A 7 -1.72 0.01 2.86
C GLN A 7 -1.13 0.48 4.21
N THR A 8 -0.87 1.79 4.28
CA THR A 8 -0.22 2.48 5.40
C THR A 8 -1.21 3.27 6.26
N GLY A 9 -2.50 3.08 6.03
CA GLY A 9 -3.59 3.73 6.75
C GLY A 9 -4.90 3.57 6.01
N GLU A 10 -6.00 3.87 6.70
CA GLU A 10 -7.33 3.85 6.12
C GLU A 10 -7.74 5.23 5.63
N VAL A 11 -8.74 5.25 4.74
CA VAL A 11 -9.41 6.50 4.37
C VAL A 11 -9.98 7.14 5.66
N PRO A 12 -9.79 8.45 5.89
CA PRO A 12 -10.33 9.12 7.07
C PRO A 12 -11.83 8.87 7.22
N GLU A 13 -12.30 8.63 8.44
CA GLU A 13 -13.68 8.19 8.70
C GLU A 13 -14.74 9.11 8.06
N ALA A 14 -14.56 10.43 8.17
CA ALA A 14 -15.47 11.42 7.57
C ALA A 14 -15.53 11.36 6.03
N LEU A 15 -14.52 10.77 5.38
CA LEU A 15 -14.41 10.65 3.93
C LEU A 15 -14.83 9.27 3.41
N ARG A 16 -14.87 8.24 4.27
CA ARG A 16 -15.25 6.87 3.89
C ARG A 16 -16.64 6.77 3.23
N PRO A 17 -17.69 7.47 3.68
CA PRO A 17 -19.01 7.38 3.04
C PRO A 17 -19.01 7.84 1.57
N ARG A 18 -18.09 8.76 1.22
CA ARG A 18 -18.00 9.31 -0.13
C ARG A 18 -17.08 8.50 -1.04
N PHE A 19 -15.93 8.06 -0.52
CA PHE A 19 -14.89 7.48 -1.35
C PHE A 19 -14.73 5.95 -1.18
N GLY A 20 -15.14 5.38 -0.04
CA GLY A 20 -14.91 3.97 0.28
C GLY A 20 -13.48 3.69 0.73
N ALA A 21 -12.98 2.49 0.46
CA ALA A 21 -11.62 2.04 0.79
C ALA A 21 -10.65 2.30 -0.38
N TYR A 22 -9.33 2.33 -0.10
CA TYR A 22 -8.33 2.63 -1.14
C TYR A 22 -8.24 1.59 -2.26
N ALA A 23 -8.34 0.30 -1.96
CA ALA A 23 -8.19 -0.76 -2.97
C ALA A 23 -9.19 -0.61 -4.14
N PRO A 24 -10.52 -0.46 -3.91
CA PRO A 24 -11.48 -0.18 -4.98
C PRO A 24 -11.20 1.12 -5.76
N MET A 25 -10.66 2.16 -5.10
CA MET A 25 -10.33 3.41 -5.79
C MET A 25 -9.22 3.20 -6.83
N PHE A 26 -8.16 2.48 -6.47
CA PHE A 26 -7.08 2.18 -7.40
C PHE A 26 -7.53 1.23 -8.51
N GLU A 27 -8.34 0.22 -8.20
CA GLU A 27 -8.95 -0.64 -9.21
C GLU A 27 -9.74 0.17 -10.25
N THR A 28 -10.57 1.10 -9.78
CA THR A 28 -11.33 2.00 -10.66
C THR A 28 -10.41 2.89 -11.49
N MET A 29 -9.41 3.51 -10.86
CA MET A 29 -8.46 4.40 -11.53
C MET A 29 -7.69 3.69 -12.66
N PHE A 30 -7.25 2.45 -12.45
CA PHE A 30 -6.58 1.67 -13.50
C PHE A 30 -7.55 1.22 -14.59
N ALA A 31 -8.77 0.80 -14.22
CA ALA A 31 -9.79 0.41 -15.17
C ALA A 31 -10.18 1.58 -16.11
N GLU A 32 -10.28 2.81 -15.58
CA GLU A 32 -10.51 4.02 -16.37
C GLU A 32 -9.37 4.33 -17.35
N ALA A 33 -8.14 3.91 -17.03
CA ALA A 33 -6.99 3.97 -17.91
C ALA A 33 -6.91 2.80 -18.92
N GLY A 34 -7.88 1.87 -18.89
CA GLY A 34 -7.91 0.68 -19.75
C GLY A 34 -7.03 -0.48 -19.28
N GLU A 35 -6.52 -0.41 -18.04
CA GLU A 35 -5.62 -1.40 -17.46
C GLU A 35 -6.32 -2.21 -16.35
N HIS A 36 -6.06 -3.51 -16.32
CA HIS A 36 -6.64 -4.42 -15.32
C HIS A 36 -5.55 -5.25 -14.66
N PHE A 37 -5.38 -5.07 -13.35
CA PHE A 37 -4.41 -5.81 -12.54
C PHE A 37 -5.11 -6.72 -11.54
N ALA A 38 -4.57 -7.93 -11.35
CA ALA A 38 -4.92 -8.70 -10.17
C ALA A 38 -4.35 -7.97 -8.95
N GLN A 39 -5.18 -7.66 -7.96
CA GLN A 39 -4.77 -6.88 -6.79
C GLN A 39 -4.66 -7.76 -5.54
N ASN A 40 -3.67 -7.46 -4.70
CA ASN A 40 -3.54 -7.98 -3.36
C ASN A 40 -3.27 -6.81 -2.41
N THR A 41 -3.98 -6.71 -1.29
CA THR A 41 -3.78 -5.65 -0.29
C THR A 41 -3.10 -6.22 0.95
N VAL A 42 -2.06 -5.54 1.42
CA VAL A 42 -1.35 -5.85 2.67
C VAL A 42 -1.48 -4.66 3.62
N ARG A 43 -2.14 -4.85 4.76
CA ARG A 43 -2.42 -3.80 5.75
C ARG A 43 -1.33 -3.73 6.82
N ILE A 44 -0.15 -3.25 6.45
CA ILE A 44 1.00 -3.18 7.38
C ILE A 44 0.73 -2.26 8.58
N ALA A 45 -0.11 -1.23 8.41
CA ALA A 45 -0.50 -0.35 9.50
C ALA A 45 -1.37 -1.05 10.56
N GLU A 46 -2.03 -2.15 10.19
CA GLU A 46 -2.83 -3.00 11.07
C GLU A 46 -2.05 -4.23 11.57
N GLY A 47 -0.75 -4.32 11.24
CA GLY A 47 0.13 -5.39 11.70
C GLY A 47 0.21 -6.60 10.78
N GLU A 48 -0.34 -6.54 9.56
CA GLU A 48 -0.07 -7.58 8.57
C GLU A 48 1.42 -7.64 8.21
N PRO A 49 1.98 -8.84 7.97
CA PRO A 49 3.39 -8.98 7.66
C PRO A 49 3.74 -8.40 6.29
N PHE A 50 4.95 -7.86 6.16
CA PHE A 50 5.47 -7.43 4.87
C PHE A 50 5.69 -8.65 3.95
N PRO A 51 5.27 -8.59 2.69
CA PRO A 51 5.61 -9.62 1.71
C PRO A 51 7.11 -9.57 1.38
N ASP A 52 7.62 -10.65 0.78
CA ASP A 52 8.95 -10.63 0.16
C ASP A 52 8.91 -9.79 -1.12
N ALA A 53 9.63 -8.67 -1.12
CA ALA A 53 9.66 -7.73 -2.23
C ALA A 53 10.20 -8.33 -3.53
N ALA A 54 11.11 -9.31 -3.45
CA ALA A 54 11.73 -9.91 -4.64
C ALA A 54 10.74 -10.75 -5.47
N GLY A 55 9.62 -11.18 -4.87
CA GLY A 55 8.59 -11.97 -5.53
C GLY A 55 7.40 -11.18 -6.08
N LEU A 56 7.45 -9.84 -6.04
CA LEU A 56 6.31 -9.00 -6.43
C LEU A 56 6.51 -8.39 -7.81
N ASP A 57 5.49 -8.47 -8.66
CA ASP A 57 5.55 -7.85 -9.99
C ASP A 57 5.48 -6.31 -9.92
N ALA A 58 4.61 -5.78 -9.06
CA ALA A 58 4.39 -4.34 -8.89
C ALA A 58 3.94 -4.03 -7.46
N ILE A 59 4.40 -2.89 -6.93
CA ILE A 59 4.12 -2.41 -5.57
C ILE A 59 3.49 -1.02 -5.65
N LEU A 60 2.35 -0.82 -4.99
CA LEU A 60 1.73 0.48 -4.76
C LEU A 60 1.67 0.72 -3.25
N ILE A 61 2.14 1.87 -2.77
CA ILE A 61 2.10 2.22 -1.35
C ILE A 61 1.11 3.37 -1.17
N THR A 62 0.12 3.22 -0.29
CA THR A 62 -0.87 4.29 -0.05
C THR A 62 -0.26 5.45 0.74
N GLY A 63 -0.92 6.60 0.68
CA GLY A 63 -0.69 7.67 1.65
C GLY A 63 -1.09 7.25 3.07
N SER A 64 -0.51 7.94 4.06
CA SER A 64 -0.80 7.74 5.48
C SER A 64 -1.04 9.07 6.17
N ALA A 65 -1.81 9.05 7.26
CA ALA A 65 -1.87 10.16 8.20
C ALA A 65 -0.61 10.26 9.08
N ALA A 66 0.16 9.17 9.18
CA ALA A 66 1.45 9.16 9.87
C ALA A 66 2.49 9.96 9.09
N GLY A 67 3.23 10.79 9.81
CA GLY A 67 4.40 11.49 9.30
C GLY A 67 5.64 10.61 9.29
N VAL A 68 6.63 11.01 8.49
CA VAL A 68 7.95 10.36 8.42
C VAL A 68 8.77 10.46 9.71
N TYR A 69 8.25 11.07 10.77
CA TYR A 69 8.93 11.16 12.07
C TYR A 69 8.19 10.36 13.15
N ASP A 70 7.07 9.71 12.82
CA ASP A 70 6.29 8.87 13.73
C ASP A 70 6.96 7.50 13.92
N ASN A 71 8.23 7.52 14.33
CA ASN A 71 9.08 6.34 14.51
C ASN A 71 8.61 5.43 15.67
N HIS A 72 7.62 5.86 16.44
CA HIS A 72 6.97 5.05 17.47
C HIS A 72 6.01 4.01 16.86
N LEU A 73 5.63 4.15 15.59
CA LEU A 73 4.80 3.18 14.88
C LEU A 73 5.64 1.96 14.48
N SER A 74 5.19 0.77 14.88
CA SER A 74 5.93 -0.49 14.71
C SER A 74 6.24 -0.85 13.25
N TRP A 75 5.46 -0.34 12.31
CA TRP A 75 5.59 -0.61 10.87
C TRP A 75 6.45 0.41 10.12
N MET A 76 6.83 1.54 10.73
CA MET A 76 7.51 2.64 10.04
C MET A 76 8.92 2.27 9.57
N GLU A 77 9.75 1.73 10.46
CA GLU A 77 11.10 1.27 10.10
C GLU A 77 11.09 0.03 9.18
N PRO A 78 10.24 -0.99 9.43
CA PRO A 78 10.04 -2.08 8.49
C PRO A 78 9.66 -1.62 7.07
N LEU A 79 8.78 -0.62 6.94
CA LEU A 79 8.39 -0.07 5.63
C LEU A 79 9.58 0.57 4.91
N ARG A 80 10.42 1.33 5.61
CA ARG A 80 11.63 1.93 5.03
C ARG A 80 12.59 0.85 4.54
N ALA A 81 12.79 -0.20 5.33
CA ALA A 81 13.62 -1.33 4.95
C ALA A 81 13.06 -2.06 3.71
N PHE A 82 11.74 -2.32 3.69
CA PHE A 82 11.04 -2.92 2.57
C PHE A 82 11.21 -2.11 1.27
N ILE A 83 11.00 -0.79 1.31
CA ILE A 83 11.16 0.08 0.14
C ILE A 83 12.60 0.03 -0.40
N ARG A 84 13.60 0.07 0.47
CA ARG A 84 15.01 -0.03 0.08
C ARG A 84 15.34 -1.39 -0.55
N ALA A 85 14.84 -2.48 0.04
CA ALA A 85 15.03 -3.83 -0.48
C ALA A 85 14.36 -4.01 -1.85
N ALA A 86 13.12 -3.57 -2.00
CA ALA A 86 12.38 -3.59 -3.27
C ALA A 86 13.11 -2.80 -4.37
N TYR A 87 13.68 -1.64 -4.02
CA TYR A 87 14.46 -0.84 -4.96
C TYR A 87 15.78 -1.52 -5.36
N ALA A 88 16.46 -2.15 -4.42
CA ALA A 88 17.74 -2.83 -4.68
C ALA A 88 17.57 -4.11 -5.52
N ALA A 89 16.40 -4.75 -5.48
CA ALA A 89 16.09 -5.98 -6.21
C ALA A 89 15.60 -5.75 -7.66
N LYS A 90 15.60 -4.51 -8.15
CA LYS A 90 15.14 -4.13 -9.50
C LYS A 90 15.98 -4.71 -10.63
#